data_AF-A0A431M6W7-F1
#
_entry.id   AF-A0A431M6W7-F1
#
_cell.length_a   1.000
_cell.length_b   1.000
_cell.length_c   1.000
_cell.angle_alpha   90.00
_cell.angle_beta   90.00
_cell.angle_gamma   90.00
#
_symmetry.space_group_name_H-M   'P 1'
#
loop_
_entity.id
_entity.type
_entity.pdbx_description
1 polymer ?
#
loop_
_entity_poly.entity_id
_entity_poly.type
_entity_poly.pdbx_seq_one_letter_code
_entity_poly.pdbx_strand_id
1 'polypeptide(L)'
;MQTLPNDFEELPNTKRVFYQLKAIQHTALMYLEAKGIVKITAMPNKQVQLIGDAVPEKIRLMLEEDSLRNSDYFKLIVEQLSHQTLNGKSGLKMKTGLMEFLYD
;
A
#
# COMPACT_ATOMS: atom_id res chain seq x y z
N MET A 1 -5.07 21.04 -35.10
CA MET A 1 -5.59 19.81 -34.46
C MET A 1 -4.50 19.28 -33.55
N GLN A 2 -4.70 19.39 -32.22
CA GLN A 2 -3.77 18.86 -31.23
C GLN A 2 -4.02 17.35 -31.09
N THR A 3 -3.02 16.54 -31.42
CA THR A 3 -3.01 15.09 -31.16
C THR A 3 -2.78 14.87 -29.68
N LEU A 4 -3.80 14.40 -28.95
CA LEU A 4 -3.64 13.91 -27.58
C LEU A 4 -2.63 12.75 -27.59
N PRO A 5 -1.63 12.74 -26.69
CA PRO A 5 -0.68 11.64 -26.63
C PRO A 5 -1.42 10.36 -26.21
N ASN A 6 -1.13 9.29 -26.94
CA ASN A 6 -1.75 7.98 -26.84
C ASN A 6 -1.25 7.19 -25.61
N ASP A 7 -1.20 7.84 -24.44
CA ASP A 7 -0.55 7.31 -23.23
C ASP A 7 -1.44 6.33 -22.43
N PHE A 8 -2.68 6.10 -22.90
CA PHE A 8 -3.69 5.31 -22.18
C PHE A 8 -3.98 3.94 -22.81
N GLU A 9 -3.36 3.58 -23.94
CA GLU A 9 -3.66 2.32 -24.65
C GLU A 9 -3.07 1.07 -23.98
N GLU A 10 -2.00 1.19 -23.21
CA GLU A 10 -1.39 0.07 -22.51
C GLU A 10 -1.47 0.26 -20.98
N LEU A 11 -2.63 -0.02 -20.40
CA LEU A 11 -2.71 -0.24 -18.96
C LEU A 11 -1.96 -1.52 -18.62
N PRO A 12 -0.80 -1.46 -17.92
CA PRO A 12 -0.08 -2.66 -17.56
C PRO A 12 -1.00 -3.54 -16.72
N ASN A 13 -1.03 -4.85 -17.02
CA ASN A 13 -1.93 -5.78 -16.35
C ASN A 13 -1.77 -5.65 -14.82
N THR A 14 -2.76 -5.03 -14.18
CA THR A 14 -2.70 -4.64 -12.77
C THR A 14 -2.43 -5.85 -11.88
N LYS A 15 -3.02 -7.00 -12.19
CA LYS A 15 -2.77 -8.26 -11.45
C LYS A 15 -1.31 -8.69 -11.55
N ARG A 16 -0.70 -8.59 -12.74
CA ARG A 16 0.71 -8.89 -12.96
C ARG A 16 1.63 -7.91 -12.23
N VAL A 17 1.32 -6.61 -12.28
CA VAL A 17 2.08 -5.57 -11.56
C VAL A 17 2.04 -5.81 -10.05
N PHE A 18 0.85 -6.03 -9.47
CA PHE A 18 0.72 -6.35 -8.05
C PHE A 18 1.45 -7.63 -7.66
N TYR A 19 1.41 -8.67 -8.51
CA TYR A 19 2.14 -9.91 -8.27
C TYR A 19 3.67 -9.68 -8.21
N GLN A 20 4.21 -8.89 -9.13
CA GLN A 20 5.63 -8.55 -9.14
C GLN A 20 6.02 -7.68 -7.93
N LEU A 21 5.21 -6.68 -7.60
CA LEU A 21 5.42 -5.82 -6.43
C LEU A 21 5.47 -6.63 -5.13
N LYS A 22 4.63 -7.66 -5.01
CA LYS A 22 4.61 -8.53 -3.82
C LYS A 22 5.97 -9.16 -3.55
N ALA A 23 6.67 -9.64 -4.58
CA ALA A 23 8.00 -10.24 -4.42
C ALA A 23 9.04 -9.22 -3.96
N ILE A 24 9.01 -8.01 -4.53
CA ILE A 24 9.91 -6.91 -4.17
C ILE A 24 9.67 -6.47 -2.72
N GLN A 25 8.40 -6.23 -2.36
CA GLN A 25 7.99 -5.83 -1.01
C GLN A 25 8.36 -6.88 0.03
N HIS A 26 8.15 -8.17 -0.29
CA HIS A 26 8.52 -9.25 0.61
C HIS A 26 10.03 -9.29 0.86
N THR A 27 10.83 -9.16 -0.21
CA THR A 27 12.29 -9.11 -0.11
C THR A 27 12.75 -7.91 0.75
N ALA A 28 12.17 -6.73 0.52
CA ALA A 28 12.47 -5.53 1.32
C ALA A 28 12.15 -5.73 2.81
N LEU A 29 11.01 -6.36 3.13
CA LEU A 29 10.63 -6.68 4.51
C LEU A 29 11.63 -7.63 5.18
N MET A 30 12.09 -8.67 4.48
CA MET A 30 13.12 -9.58 5.00
C MET A 30 14.44 -8.85 5.28
N TYR A 31 14.84 -7.91 4.41
CA TYR A 31 16.03 -7.08 4.64
C TYR A 31 15.88 -6.17 5.86
N LEU A 32 14.71 -5.55 6.04
CA LEU A 32 14.43 -4.70 7.20
C LEU A 32 14.43 -5.50 8.51
N GLU A 33 13.91 -6.74 8.47
CA GLU A 33 13.94 -7.65 9.61
C GLU A 33 15.37 -8.11 9.93
N ALA A 34 16.15 -8.48 8.93
CA ALA A 34 17.56 -8.85 9.10
C ALA A 34 18.41 -7.70 9.67
N LYS A 35 18.04 -6.45 9.37
CA LYS A 35 18.67 -5.26 9.94
C LYS A 35 18.17 -4.90 11.34
N GLY A 36 17.21 -5.64 11.90
CA GLY A 36 16.62 -5.36 13.20
C GLY A 36 15.78 -4.08 13.24
N ILE A 37 15.30 -3.61 12.09
CA ILE A 37 14.45 -2.41 12.00
C ILE A 37 12.98 -2.78 12.25
N VAL A 38 12.55 -3.92 11.70
CA VAL A 38 11.19 -4.44 11.89
C VAL A 38 11.23 -5.87 12.40
N LYS A 39 10.15 -6.29 13.05
CA LYS A 39 9.90 -7.66 13.43
C LYS A 39 8.65 -8.15 12.70
N ILE A 40 8.76 -9.28 12.02
CA ILE A 40 7.65 -9.87 11.27
C ILE A 40 7.12 -11.03 12.09
N THR A 41 5.93 -10.88 12.66
CA THR A 41 5.32 -11.93 13.48
C THR A 41 4.56 -12.92 12.60
N ALA A 42 4.85 -14.20 12.77
CA ALA A 42 4.06 -15.25 12.14
C ALA A 42 2.78 -15.50 12.95
N MET A 43 1.64 -15.24 12.32
CA MET A 43 0.27 -15.61 12.74
C MET A 43 -0.34 -14.86 13.95
N PRO A 44 -1.68 -14.72 13.97
CA PRO A 44 -2.64 -15.08 12.91
C PRO A 44 -2.67 -14.08 11.74
N ASN A 45 -2.14 -12.85 11.91
CA ASN A 45 -2.39 -11.75 10.95
C ASN A 45 -1.14 -11.23 10.22
N LYS A 46 0.02 -11.90 10.32
CA LYS A 46 1.31 -11.46 9.72
C LYS A 46 1.57 -9.97 9.96
N GLN A 47 1.74 -9.59 11.23
CA GLN A 47 1.97 -8.20 11.59
C GLN A 47 3.44 -7.84 11.42
N VAL A 48 3.69 -6.63 10.93
CA VAL A 48 5.02 -6.02 10.89
C VAL A 48 5.06 -4.97 11.99
N GLN A 49 5.98 -5.11 12.93
CA GLN A 49 6.18 -4.15 14.02
C GLN A 49 7.53 -3.45 13.86
N LEU A 50 7.55 -2.14 14.07
CA LEU A 50 8.80 -1.39 14.14
C LEU A 50 9.49 -1.69 15.48
N ILE A 51 10.80 -1.93 15.46
CA ILE A 51 11.57 -2.19 16.67
C ILE A 51 12.06 -0.85 17.25
N GLY A 52 11.27 -0.27 18.16
CA GLY A 52 11.61 1.00 18.83
C GLY A 52 12.00 2.11 17.86
N ASP A 53 13.07 2.85 18.19
CA ASP A 53 13.66 3.90 17.35
C ASP A 53 14.77 3.37 16.43
N ALA A 54 14.75 2.07 16.06
CA ALA A 54 15.81 1.46 15.24
C ALA A 54 15.88 1.97 13.79
N VAL A 55 15.01 2.90 13.40
CA VAL A 55 15.07 3.55 12.08
C VAL A 55 16.24 4.53 12.07
N PRO A 56 17.22 4.36 11.17
CA PRO A 56 18.31 5.32 11.03
C PRO A 56 17.79 6.74 10.78
N GLU A 57 18.38 7.74 11.45
CA GLU A 57 17.97 9.14 11.37
C GLU A 57 17.90 9.67 9.94
N LYS A 58 18.83 9.24 9.08
CA LYS A 58 18.81 9.57 7.66
C LYS A 58 17.52 9.13 6.95
N ILE A 59 17.02 7.93 7.27
CA ILE A 59 15.77 7.41 6.69
C ILE A 59 14.60 8.21 7.25
N ARG A 60 14.63 8.57 8.54
CA ARG A 60 13.59 9.40 9.17
C ARG A 60 13.48 10.76 8.48
N LEU A 61 14.58 11.47 8.29
CA LEU A 61 14.61 12.76 7.59
C LEU A 61 14.13 12.64 6.14
N MET A 62 14.60 11.63 5.40
CA MET A 62 14.12 11.40 4.02
C MET A 62 12.61 11.17 3.96
N LEU A 63 12.04 10.49 4.94
CA LEU A 63 10.61 10.24 5.02
C LEU A 63 9.79 11.46 5.46
N GLU A 64 10.37 12.38 6.22
CA GLU A 64 9.75 13.64 6.62
C GLU A 64 9.76 14.66 5.46
N GLU A 65 10.83 14.66 4.66
CA GLU A 65 10.99 15.51 3.46
C GLU A 65 10.19 15.02 2.23
N ASP A 66 9.64 13.80 2.28
CA ASP A 66 8.90 13.22 1.15
C ASP A 66 7.56 13.95 0.90
N SER A 67 7.52 14.71 -0.18
CA SER A 67 6.33 15.43 -0.67
C SER A 67 5.11 14.52 -0.90
N LEU A 68 5.31 13.25 -1.29
CA LEU A 68 4.22 12.31 -1.48
C LEU A 68 3.56 11.99 -0.14
N ARG A 69 4.37 11.70 0.88
CA ARG A 69 3.90 11.37 2.22
C ARG A 69 3.14 12.51 2.87
N ASN A 70 3.54 13.73 2.57
CA ASN A 70 2.88 14.95 3.05
C ASN A 70 1.61 15.32 2.26
N SER A 71 1.33 14.63 1.14
CA SER A 71 0.14 14.89 0.33
C SER A 71 -1.16 14.45 0.98
N ASP A 72 -2.25 15.14 0.66
CA ASP A 72 -3.58 14.81 1.16
C ASP A 72 -4.06 13.43 0.70
N TYR A 73 -3.66 13.01 -0.51
CA TYR A 73 -3.99 11.69 -1.03
C TYR A 73 -3.31 10.58 -0.24
N PHE A 74 -2.04 10.76 0.15
CA PHE A 74 -1.35 9.77 0.96
C PHE A 74 -2.01 9.60 2.33
N LYS A 75 -2.35 10.71 3.01
CA LYS A 75 -3.10 10.66 4.28
C LYS A 75 -4.45 9.97 4.12
N LEU A 76 -5.20 10.31 3.06
CA LEU A 76 -6.49 9.67 2.79
C LEU A 76 -6.35 8.16 2.58
N ILE A 77 -5.39 7.71 1.77
CA ILE A 77 -5.22 6.29 1.44
C ILE A 77 -4.67 5.51 2.63
N VAL A 78 -3.66 6.05 3.30
CA VAL A 78 -2.93 5.29 4.34
C VAL A 78 -3.62 5.38 5.69
N GLU A 79 -4.13 6.54 6.08
CA GLU A 79 -4.76 6.72 7.39
C GLU A 79 -6.26 6.42 7.34
N GLN A 80 -6.97 6.91 6.32
CA GLN A 80 -8.44 6.77 6.31
C GLN A 80 -8.89 5.45 5.70
N LEU A 81 -8.35 5.07 4.53
CA LEU A 81 -8.82 3.88 3.81
C LEU A 81 -8.37 2.57 4.46
N SER A 82 -7.21 2.54 5.11
CA SER A 82 -6.68 1.33 5.77
C SER A 82 -7.55 0.85 6.95
N HIS A 83 -8.30 1.76 7.57
CA HIS A 83 -9.22 1.45 8.66
C HIS A 83 -10.63 1.08 8.19
N GLN A 84 -10.94 1.24 6.90
CA GLN A 84 -12.26 0.93 6.36
C GLN A 84 -12.38 -0.56 6.02
N THR A 85 -13.50 -1.16 6.43
CA THR A 85 -13.86 -2.51 6.00
C THR A 85 -14.22 -2.45 4.51
N LEU A 86 -13.34 -2.94 3.62
CA LEU A 86 -13.60 -2.89 2.18
C LEU A 86 -14.68 -3.90 1.76
N ASN A 87 -14.71 -5.07 2.40
CA ASN A 87 -15.58 -6.21 2.05
C ASN A 87 -16.61 -6.50 3.15
N GLY A 88 -17.59 -7.35 2.83
CA GLY A 88 -18.62 -7.82 3.77
C GLY A 88 -19.91 -6.99 3.78
N LYS A 89 -20.91 -7.45 4.54
CA LYS A 89 -22.28 -6.90 4.55
C LYS A 89 -22.39 -5.41 4.94
N SER A 90 -21.36 -4.84 5.57
CA SER A 90 -21.27 -3.42 5.91
C SER A 90 -20.08 -2.71 5.26
N GLY A 91 -19.37 -3.38 4.34
CA GLY A 91 -18.14 -2.87 3.75
C GLY A 91 -18.37 -1.81 2.67
N LEU A 92 -17.30 -1.10 2.32
CA LEU A 92 -17.31 -0.01 1.35
C LEU A 92 -17.89 -0.43 0.00
N LYS A 93 -17.66 -1.67 -0.44
CA LYS A 93 -18.25 -2.24 -1.67
C LYS A 93 -19.79 -2.23 -1.67
N MET A 94 -20.42 -2.60 -0.55
CA MET A 94 -21.88 -2.55 -0.40
C MET A 94 -22.37 -1.10 -0.35
N LYS A 95 -21.73 -0.25 0.46
CA LYS A 95 -22.13 1.15 0.65
C LYS A 95 -22.05 1.99 -0.63
N THR A 96 -21.18 1.62 -1.55
CA THR A 96 -20.97 2.32 -2.83
C THR A 96 -21.72 1.69 -4.00
N GLY A 97 -22.44 0.57 -3.78
CA GLY A 97 -23.19 -0.10 -4.83
C GLY A 97 -22.32 -0.64 -5.97
N LEU A 98 -21.04 -0.95 -5.69
CA LEU A 98 -20.13 -1.50 -6.69
C LEU A 98 -20.69 -2.82 -7.24
N MET A 99 -20.81 -2.92 -8.56
CA MET A 99 -21.42 -4.06 -9.27
C MET A 99 -20.85 -5.41 -8.82
N GLU A 100 -19.57 -5.49 -8.48
CA GLU A 100 -18.94 -6.71 -7.96
C GLU A 100 -19.62 -7.29 -6.71
N PHE A 101 -20.23 -6.46 -5.85
CA PHE A 101 -20.97 -6.94 -4.67
C PHE A 101 -22.38 -7.43 -5.01
N LEU A 102 -22.95 -7.02 -6.15
CA LEU A 102 -24.27 -7.48 -6.59
C LEU A 102 -24.23 -8.87 -7.26
N TYR A 103 -23.04 -9.32 -7.66
CA TYR A 103 -22.81 -10.59 -8.35
C TYR A 103 -21.95 -11.60 -7.56
N ASP A 104 -21.37 -11.19 -6.43
CA ASP A 104 -20.84 -12.07 -5.37
C ASP A 104 -21.98 -12.58 -4.48
#